data_AF-A0A1Y3G049-F1
#
_entry.id   AF-A0A1Y3G049-F1
#
_cell.length_a   1.000
_cell.length_b   1.000
_cell.length_c   1.000
_cell.angle_alpha   90.00
_cell.angle_beta   90.00
_cell.angle_gamma   90.00
#
_symmetry.space_group_name_H-M   'P 1'
#
loop_
_entity.id
_entity.type
_entity.pdbx_description
1 polymer ?
#
loop_
_entity_poly.entity_id
_entity_poly.type
_entity_poly.pdbx_seq_one_letter_code
_entity_poly.pdbx_strand_id
1 'polypeptide(L)'
;MKKALLLLPLLAVTACASTSQGKLRQAVYDMDSAYHILANPMPDVMAGKVPGVTLTDTQKSLVKRASQTVFNELSTLNTSVQNGDSITETAVAAAQTDLASFTACWSGVKTGTTPAECTALAGSK
;
A
#
# COMPACT_ATOMS: atom_id res chain seq x y z
N MET A 1 2.10 -6.83 -59.92
CA MET A 1 2.56 -5.58 -59.30
C MET A 1 1.35 -4.96 -58.62
N LYS A 2 1.21 -4.73 -57.31
CA LYS A 2 2.11 -4.49 -56.18
C LYS A 2 1.51 -5.17 -54.93
N LYS A 3 2.35 -5.91 -54.20
CA LYS A 3 2.13 -6.32 -52.81
C LYS A 3 2.29 -5.09 -51.91
N ALA A 4 1.44 -4.94 -50.90
CA ALA A 4 1.81 -4.62 -49.51
C ALA A 4 0.54 -4.21 -48.72
N LEU A 5 -0.10 -5.22 -48.14
CA LEU A 5 -0.98 -5.06 -46.99
C LEU A 5 -0.06 -4.80 -45.78
N LEU A 6 0.22 -3.53 -45.45
CA LEU A 6 0.99 -3.17 -44.26
C LEU A 6 0.02 -2.96 -43.09
N LEU A 7 -0.10 -4.05 -42.34
CA LEU A 7 -0.72 -4.17 -41.03
C LEU A 7 -0.11 -3.15 -40.04
N LEU A 8 -0.98 -2.35 -39.43
CA LEU A 8 -1.05 -2.09 -37.99
C LEU A 8 0.28 -1.92 -37.21
N PRO A 9 0.65 -0.70 -36.78
CA PRO A 9 1.55 -0.54 -35.65
C PRO A 9 0.73 -0.65 -34.34
N LEU A 10 0.12 -1.80 -34.08
CA LEU A 10 -0.68 -2.05 -32.85
C LEU A 10 0.04 -2.97 -31.85
N LEU A 11 1.36 -3.09 -31.93
CA LEU A 11 2.16 -4.03 -31.13
C LEU A 11 3.37 -3.39 -30.41
N ALA A 12 3.19 -2.19 -29.85
CA ALA A 12 4.16 -1.60 -28.91
C ALA A 12 3.61 -1.53 -27.47
N VAL A 13 2.60 -2.33 -27.11
CA VAL A 13 1.98 -2.35 -25.77
C VAL A 13 2.55 -3.42 -24.84
N THR A 14 3.57 -4.17 -25.25
CA THR A 14 4.10 -5.31 -24.48
C THR A 14 5.48 -5.02 -23.90
N ALA A 15 5.61 -4.11 -22.92
CA ALA A 15 6.83 -4.04 -22.08
C ALA A 15 6.77 -3.15 -20.82
N CYS A 16 5.67 -2.44 -20.51
CA CYS A 16 5.72 -1.51 -19.37
C CYS A 16 6.05 -2.16 -18.01
N ALA A 17 5.83 -3.47 -17.84
CA ALA A 17 6.17 -4.21 -16.62
C ALA A 17 7.54 -4.95 -16.65
N SER A 18 8.19 -5.09 -17.81
CA SER A 18 9.44 -5.87 -17.93
C SER A 18 10.70 -5.04 -17.63
N THR A 19 10.56 -3.72 -17.45
CA THR A 19 11.65 -2.83 -17.02
C THR A 19 11.76 -2.81 -15.49
N SER A 20 12.91 -2.41 -14.94
CA SER A 20 13.07 -2.23 -13.49
C SER A 20 12.03 -1.25 -12.92
N GLN A 21 11.83 -0.11 -13.59
CA GLN A 21 10.76 0.85 -13.24
C GLN A 21 9.37 0.23 -13.33
N GLY A 22 9.11 -0.61 -14.34
CA GLY A 22 7.86 -1.35 -14.47
C GLY A 22 7.55 -2.23 -13.27
N LYS A 23 8.54 -2.97 -12.78
CA LYS A 23 8.41 -3.81 -11.58
C LYS A 23 8.19 -2.99 -10.31
N LEU A 24 8.89 -1.85 -10.16
CA LEU A 24 8.69 -0.96 -9.01
C LEU A 24 7.28 -0.37 -8.99
N ARG A 25 6.78 0.06 -10.15
CA ARG A 25 5.39 0.56 -10.28
C ARG A 25 4.37 -0.53 -9.95
N GLN A 26 4.58 -1.75 -10.44
CA GLN A 26 3.73 -2.88 -10.08
C GLN A 26 3.73 -3.13 -8.57
N ALA A 27 4.91 -3.10 -7.93
CA ALA A 27 5.02 -3.27 -6.48
C ALA A 27 4.25 -2.18 -5.70
N VAL A 28 4.28 -0.93 -6.16
CA VAL A 28 3.48 0.15 -5.55
C VAL A 28 1.98 -0.14 -5.65
N TYR A 29 1.49 -0.56 -6.81
CA TYR A 29 0.07 -0.92 -6.98
C TYR A 29 -0.33 -2.16 -6.15
N ASP A 30 0.54 -3.15 -6.05
CA ASP A 30 0.29 -4.34 -5.23
C ASP A 30 0.20 -3.97 -3.74
N MET A 31 1.07 -3.06 -3.26
CA MET A 31 1.01 -2.54 -1.89
C MET A 31 -0.24 -1.70 -1.64
N ASP A 32 -0.64 -0.84 -2.58
CA ASP A 32 -1.86 -0.03 -2.47
C ASP A 32 -3.11 -0.93 -2.34
N SER A 33 -3.21 -1.96 -3.18
CA SER A 33 -4.25 -2.98 -3.09
C SER A 33 -4.23 -3.71 -1.75
N ALA A 34 -3.06 -4.16 -1.31
CA ALA A 34 -2.91 -4.85 -0.03
C ALA A 34 -3.28 -3.96 1.17
N TYR A 35 -2.89 -2.69 1.15
CA TYR A 35 -3.28 -1.70 2.16
C TYR A 35 -4.80 -1.56 2.21
N HIS A 36 -5.46 -1.37 1.07
CA HIS A 36 -6.91 -1.20 1.04
C HIS A 36 -7.66 -2.44 1.51
N ILE A 37 -7.21 -3.65 1.15
CA ILE A 37 -7.78 -4.90 1.67
C ILE A 37 -7.64 -4.98 3.20
N LEU A 38 -6.46 -4.65 3.72
CA LEU A 38 -6.16 -4.68 5.15
C LEU A 38 -6.97 -3.64 5.94
N ALA A 39 -7.12 -2.44 5.38
CA ALA A 39 -7.77 -1.30 6.00
C ALA A 39 -9.30 -1.32 5.87
N ASN A 40 -9.85 -2.04 4.87
CA ASN A 40 -11.29 -2.14 4.62
C ASN A 40 -12.15 -2.46 5.87
N PRO A 41 -11.80 -3.43 6.75
CA PRO A 41 -12.60 -3.72 7.95
C PRO A 41 -12.41 -2.70 9.09
N MET A 42 -11.46 -1.77 9.01
CA MET A 42 -11.14 -0.87 10.12
C MET A 42 -12.31 -0.01 10.58
N PRO A 43 -13.14 0.61 9.71
CA PRO A 43 -14.25 1.44 10.15
C PRO A 43 -15.23 0.66 11.04
N ASP A 44 -15.54 -0.59 10.69
CA ASP A 44 -16.46 -1.42 11.45
C ASP A 44 -15.86 -1.90 12.77
N VAL A 45 -14.57 -2.27 12.78
CA VAL A 45 -13.86 -2.59 14.02
C VAL A 45 -13.79 -1.38 14.96
N MET A 46 -13.48 -0.19 14.43
CA MET A 46 -13.40 1.06 15.21
C MET A 46 -14.75 1.47 15.77
N ALA A 47 -15.83 1.18 15.04
CA ALA A 47 -17.22 1.37 15.47
C ALA A 47 -17.73 0.28 16.42
N GLY A 48 -16.91 -0.73 16.75
CA GLY A 48 -17.30 -1.82 17.65
C GLY A 48 -18.32 -2.80 17.06
N LYS A 49 -18.44 -2.85 15.73
CA LYS A 49 -19.40 -3.73 15.03
C LYS A 49 -18.87 -5.15 14.82
N VAL A 50 -17.60 -5.40 15.07
CA VAL A 50 -16.96 -6.71 14.90
C VAL A 50 -16.97 -7.46 16.24
N PRO A 51 -17.73 -8.57 16.35
CA PRO A 51 -17.77 -9.35 17.59
C PRO A 51 -16.39 -9.89 17.98
N GLY A 52 -16.11 -9.94 19.28
CA GLY A 52 -14.84 -10.46 19.80
C GLY A 52 -13.64 -9.54 19.66
N VAL A 53 -13.79 -8.37 19.00
CA VAL A 53 -12.74 -7.35 18.91
C VAL A 53 -13.17 -6.12 19.69
N THR A 54 -12.40 -5.76 20.72
CA THR A 54 -12.59 -4.52 21.48
C THR A 54 -11.29 -3.75 21.51
N LEU A 55 -11.31 -2.53 20.97
CA LEU A 55 -10.17 -1.62 20.98
C LEU A 55 -10.38 -0.53 22.02
N THR A 56 -9.35 -0.28 22.82
CA THR A 56 -9.25 0.94 23.64
C THR A 56 -9.12 2.18 22.75
N ASP A 57 -9.46 3.35 23.27
CA ASP A 57 -9.30 4.61 22.53
C ASP A 57 -7.85 4.87 22.12
N THR A 58 -6.89 4.49 22.98
CA THR A 58 -5.46 4.54 22.66
C THR A 58 -5.10 3.66 21.46
N GLN A 59 -5.57 2.41 21.43
CA GLN A 59 -5.33 1.51 20.29
C GLN A 59 -5.98 2.04 19.01
N LYS A 60 -7.22 2.53 19.08
CA LYS A 60 -7.89 3.17 17.92
C LYS A 60 -7.06 4.33 17.39
N SER A 61 -6.56 5.19 18.28
CA SER A 61 -5.75 6.35 17.93
C SER A 61 -4.43 5.95 17.26
N LEU A 62 -3.72 4.96 17.83
CA LEU A 62 -2.47 4.45 17.28
C LEU A 62 -2.66 3.85 15.88
N VAL A 63 -3.64 2.97 15.72
CA VAL A 63 -3.89 2.29 14.44
C VAL A 63 -4.32 3.28 13.37
N LYS A 64 -5.15 4.28 13.71
CA LYS A 64 -5.52 5.35 12.77
C LYS A 64 -4.29 6.09 12.26
N ARG A 65 -3.37 6.47 13.15
CA ARG A 65 -2.14 7.15 12.76
C ARG A 65 -1.24 6.24 11.92
N ALA A 66 -1.01 5.02 12.37
CA ALA A 66 -0.23 4.02 11.64
C ALA A 66 -0.78 3.79 10.21
N SER A 67 -2.09 3.63 10.06
CA SER A 67 -2.76 3.51 8.77
C SER A 67 -2.60 4.77 7.91
N GLN A 68 -2.71 5.96 8.51
CA GLN A 68 -2.55 7.22 7.81
C GLN A 68 -1.11 7.41 7.28
N THR A 69 -0.10 7.01 8.05
CA THR A 69 1.30 7.04 7.62
C THR A 69 1.50 6.20 6.36
N VAL A 70 1.05 4.94 6.37
CA VAL A 70 1.14 4.06 5.18
C VAL A 70 0.37 4.63 4.01
N PHE A 71 -0.85 5.15 4.24
CA PHE A 71 -1.64 5.76 3.19
C PHE A 71 -0.93 6.96 2.54
N ASN A 72 -0.32 7.84 3.32
CA ASN A 72 0.40 9.01 2.81
C ASN A 72 1.60 8.59 1.96
N GLU A 73 2.36 7.60 2.41
CA GLU A 73 3.50 7.08 1.67
C GLU A 73 3.07 6.45 0.33
N LEU A 74 2.08 5.55 0.37
CA LEU A 74 1.55 4.92 -0.84
C LEU A 74 0.90 5.94 -1.79
N SER A 75 0.19 6.94 -1.27
CA SER A 75 -0.38 8.03 -2.07
C SER A 75 0.71 8.86 -2.76
N THR A 76 1.81 9.13 -2.06
CA THR A 76 2.98 9.82 -2.63
C THR A 76 3.61 8.99 -3.76
N LEU A 77 3.84 7.70 -3.52
CA LEU A 77 4.38 6.79 -4.54
C LEU A 77 3.44 6.66 -5.74
N ASN A 78 2.14 6.48 -5.53
CA ASN A 78 1.14 6.43 -6.59
C ASN A 78 1.09 7.72 -7.41
N THR A 79 1.24 8.88 -6.77
CA THR A 79 1.33 10.17 -7.47
C THR A 79 2.56 10.21 -8.37
N SER A 80 3.72 9.77 -7.88
CA SER A 80 4.93 9.62 -8.69
C SER A 80 4.73 8.66 -9.87
N VAL A 81 4.06 7.52 -9.67
CA VAL A 81 3.72 6.60 -10.77
C VAL A 81 2.86 7.31 -11.83
N GLN A 82 1.81 8.01 -11.41
CA GLN A 82 0.85 8.70 -12.29
C GLN A 82 1.51 9.83 -13.09
N ASN A 83 2.45 10.56 -12.48
CA ASN A 83 3.22 11.61 -13.13
C ASN A 83 4.30 11.06 -14.08
N GLY A 84 4.56 9.75 -14.07
CA GLY A 84 5.61 9.11 -14.86
C GLY A 84 7.00 9.26 -14.26
N ASP A 85 7.11 9.68 -13.00
CA ASP A 85 8.36 9.84 -12.28
C ASP A 85 9.07 8.49 -12.08
N SER A 86 10.37 8.57 -11.79
CA SER A 86 11.18 7.40 -11.45
C SER A 86 11.01 7.06 -9.97
N ILE A 87 10.80 5.78 -9.69
CA ILE A 87 10.68 5.25 -8.33
C ILE A 87 11.98 4.55 -7.96
N THR A 88 12.38 4.66 -6.69
CA THR A 88 13.58 4.00 -6.18
C THR A 88 13.23 2.71 -5.46
N GLU A 89 14.12 1.73 -5.51
CA GLU A 89 14.01 0.50 -4.72
C GLU A 89 13.93 0.80 -3.21
N THR A 90 14.68 1.80 -2.74
CA THR A 90 14.66 2.22 -1.34
C THR A 90 13.29 2.74 -0.90
N ALA A 91 12.62 3.54 -1.73
CA ALA A 91 11.29 4.05 -1.39
C ALA A 91 10.23 2.93 -1.39
N VAL A 92 10.33 1.98 -2.32
CA VAL A 92 9.46 0.79 -2.33
C VAL A 92 9.72 -0.09 -1.10
N ALA A 93 10.98 -0.30 -0.74
CA ALA A 93 11.34 -1.11 0.44
C ALA A 93 10.90 -0.47 1.77
N ALA A 94 10.95 0.86 1.86
CA ALA A 94 10.41 1.60 3.00
C ALA A 94 8.89 1.37 3.14
N ALA A 95 8.14 1.61 2.06
CA ALA A 95 6.70 1.38 2.04
C ALA A 95 6.29 -0.08 2.33
N GLN A 96 7.07 -1.06 1.86
CA GLN A 96 6.87 -2.47 2.21
C GLN A 96 7.05 -2.72 3.71
N THR A 97 8.06 -2.11 4.32
CA THR A 97 8.34 -2.21 5.75
C THR A 97 7.24 -1.56 6.57
N ASP A 98 6.77 -0.41 6.15
CA ASP A 98 5.72 0.34 6.83
C ASP A 98 4.37 -0.39 6.72
N LEU A 99 4.04 -0.95 5.55
CA LEU A 99 2.85 -1.79 5.36
C LEU A 99 2.92 -3.09 6.20
N ALA A 100 4.07 -3.73 6.27
CA ALA A 100 4.28 -4.91 7.13
C ALA A 100 4.13 -4.55 8.62
N SER A 101 4.70 -3.44 9.06
CA SER A 101 4.56 -2.91 10.41
C SER A 101 3.11 -2.59 10.74
N PHE A 102 2.37 -1.98 9.81
CA PHE A 102 0.95 -1.72 9.96
C PHE A 102 0.15 -3.01 10.06
N THR A 103 0.47 -4.03 9.25
CA THR A 103 -0.16 -5.35 9.31
C THR A 103 0.03 -5.99 10.69
N ALA A 104 1.25 -5.96 11.23
CA ALA A 104 1.57 -6.46 12.54
C ALA A 104 0.82 -5.69 13.64
N CYS A 105 0.84 -4.36 13.58
CA CYS A 105 0.08 -3.50 14.47
C CYS A 105 -1.42 -3.85 14.45
N TRP A 106 -2.01 -3.92 13.26
CA TRP A 106 -3.44 -4.18 13.09
C TRP A 106 -3.85 -5.55 13.61
N SER A 107 -3.03 -6.58 13.34
CA SER A 107 -3.25 -7.92 13.87
C SER A 107 -3.21 -7.93 15.40
N GLY A 108 -2.19 -7.29 15.99
CA GLY A 108 -2.00 -7.27 17.44
C GLY A 108 -3.11 -6.53 18.18
N VAL A 109 -3.56 -5.38 17.68
CA VAL A 109 -4.65 -4.65 18.35
C VAL A 109 -5.97 -5.41 18.31
N LYS A 110 -6.24 -6.18 17.25
CA LYS A 110 -7.46 -7.01 17.16
C LYS A 110 -7.47 -8.15 18.16
N THR A 111 -6.29 -8.60 18.62
CA THR A 111 -6.15 -9.61 19.68
C THR A 111 -5.97 -9.01 21.08
N GLY A 112 -6.12 -7.68 21.22
CA GLY A 112 -6.03 -6.98 22.50
C GLY A 112 -4.61 -6.57 22.91
N THR A 113 -3.60 -6.77 22.07
CA THR A 113 -2.21 -6.35 22.32
C THR A 113 -1.92 -4.99 21.67
N THR A 114 -0.79 -4.36 22.01
CA THR A 114 -0.31 -3.17 21.29
C THR A 114 1.15 -3.40 20.93
N PRO A 115 1.44 -3.99 19.75
CA PRO A 115 2.80 -4.24 19.30
C PRO A 115 3.63 -2.95 19.19
N ALA A 116 4.94 -3.04 19.31
CA ALA A 116 5.84 -1.89 19.23
C ALA A 116 5.75 -1.19 17.87
N GLU A 117 5.46 -1.96 16.82
CA GLU A 117 5.24 -1.53 15.45
C GLU A 117 4.11 -0.50 15.35
N CYS A 118 3.07 -0.59 16.20
CA CYS A 118 2.03 0.43 16.26
C CYS A 118 2.57 1.81 16.64
N THR A 119 3.49 1.84 17.61
CA THR A 119 4.02 3.10 18.15
C THR A 119 5.10 3.66 17.24
N ALA A 120 5.96 2.79 16.71
CA ALA A 120 6.98 3.17 15.73
C ALA A 120 6.33 3.85 14.52
N LEU A 121 5.33 3.20 13.90
CA LEU A 121 4.71 3.71 12.69
C LEU A 121 3.82 4.93 12.93
N ALA A 122 3.08 4.97 14.05
CA ALA A 122 2.26 6.12 14.41
C ALA A 122 3.06 7.38 14.80
N GLY A 123 4.38 7.24 15.01
CA GLY A 123 5.32 8.34 15.26
C GLY A 123 6.20 8.69 14.05
N SER A 124 6.18 7.89 12.99
CA SER A 124 6.85 8.17 11.72
C SER A 124 6.12 9.32 11.00
N LYS A 125 6.90 10.33 10.59
CA LYS A 125 6.44 11.62 10.04
C LYS A 125 6.07 11.53 8.57
#